data_AF-A0A3B8PKL5-F1
#
_entry.id   AF-A0A3B8PKL5-F1
#
_cell.length_a   1.000
_cell.length_b   1.000
_cell.length_c   1.000
_cell.angle_alpha   90.00
_cell.angle_beta   90.00
_cell.angle_gamma   90.00
#
_symmetry.space_group_name_H-M   'P 1'
#
loop_
_entity.id
_entity.type
_entity.pdbx_description
1 polymer ?
#
loop_
_entity_poly.entity_id
_entity_poly.type
_entity_poly.pdbx_seq_one_letter_code
_entity_poly.pdbx_strand_id
1 'polypeptide(L)'
;MADLVEKPSVDEAPSQLAVAARYVLSPRIFDALASTEPGKGGEIQLTDAIRRVLADGGRGIGIRLQSSERRFDIGNFGSYFRAFTEFALADPRYGDELRAFVRERIDSAGDGDAGCS
;
A
#
# COMPACT_ATOMS: atom_id res chain seq x y z
N MET A 1 4.57 -12.27 -15.60
CA MET A 1 5.35 -11.20 -14.96
C MET A 1 6.81 -11.46 -15.29
N ALA A 2 7.49 -10.49 -15.90
CA ALA A 2 8.86 -10.66 -16.37
C ALA A 2 9.90 -10.00 -15.45
N ASP A 3 9.52 -8.95 -14.72
CA ASP A 3 10.40 -8.20 -13.83
C ASP A 3 9.57 -7.57 -12.69
N LEU A 4 10.24 -7.14 -11.61
CA LEU A 4 9.68 -6.46 -10.46
C LEU A 4 10.72 -5.49 -9.88
N VAL A 5 10.37 -4.20 -9.72
CA VAL A 5 11.27 -3.15 -9.23
C VAL A 5 10.79 -2.57 -7.90
N GLU A 6 11.67 -2.51 -6.90
CA GLU A 6 11.35 -1.92 -5.58
C GLU A 6 11.25 -0.41 -5.67
N LYS A 7 10.05 0.12 -5.40
CA LYS A 7 9.78 1.56 -5.25
C LYS A 7 10.56 2.42 -6.28
N PRO A 8 10.34 2.20 -7.59
CA PRO A 8 11.00 3.00 -8.62
C PRO A 8 10.59 4.46 -8.50
N SER A 9 11.41 5.37 -9.03
CA SER A 9 10.96 6.73 -9.30
C SER A 9 9.85 6.72 -10.37
N VAL A 10 9.14 7.83 -10.52
CA VAL A 10 8.07 7.96 -11.53
C VAL A 10 8.62 7.71 -12.94
N ASP A 11 9.82 8.21 -13.23
CA ASP A 11 10.45 8.09 -14.56
C ASP A 11 11.04 6.70 -14.82
N GLU A 12 11.34 5.94 -13.77
CA GLU A 12 11.88 4.57 -13.86
C GLU A 12 10.80 3.49 -13.77
N ALA A 13 9.54 3.87 -13.51
CA ALA A 13 8.46 2.93 -13.30
C ALA A 13 8.12 2.20 -14.62
N PRO A 14 8.27 0.86 -14.69
CA PRO A 14 8.02 0.13 -15.92
C PRO A 14 6.52 0.00 -16.27
N SER A 15 5.64 0.30 -15.30
CA SER A 15 4.18 0.31 -15.48
C SER A 15 3.47 1.02 -14.32
N GLN A 16 2.14 1.17 -14.43
CA GLN A 16 1.27 1.65 -13.35
C GLN A 16 0.81 0.54 -12.38
N LEU A 17 1.39 -0.67 -12.46
CA LEU A 17 1.03 -1.79 -11.59
C LEU A 17 1.94 -1.80 -10.35
N ALA A 18 1.33 -1.67 -9.17
CA ALA A 18 2.01 -1.79 -7.88
C ALA A 18 1.68 -3.13 -7.21
N VAL A 19 2.66 -3.73 -6.52
CA VAL A 19 2.45 -4.97 -5.78
C VAL A 19 1.68 -4.70 -4.47
N ALA A 20 0.66 -5.51 -4.21
CA ALA A 20 -0.22 -5.38 -3.04
C ALA A 20 0.32 -6.05 -1.77
N ALA A 21 1.63 -6.36 -1.72
CA ALA A 21 2.30 -7.09 -0.65
C ALA A 21 1.67 -8.45 -0.29
N ARG A 22 1.09 -9.14 -1.28
CA ARG A 22 0.58 -10.52 -1.14
C ARG A 22 1.31 -11.41 -2.12
N TYR A 23 1.92 -12.47 -1.60
CA TYR A 23 2.80 -13.33 -2.36
C TYR A 23 2.51 -14.80 -2.08
N VAL A 24 2.54 -15.61 -3.12
CA VAL A 24 2.67 -17.07 -3.02
C VAL A 24 3.97 -17.42 -3.73
N LEU A 25 4.98 -17.80 -2.94
CA LEU A 25 6.35 -17.94 -3.43
C LEU A 25 6.79 -19.39 -3.40
N SER A 26 7.54 -19.80 -4.41
CA SER A 26 8.25 -21.07 -4.40
C SER A 26 9.33 -21.06 -3.31
N PRO A 27 9.66 -22.22 -2.68
CA PRO A 27 10.76 -22.32 -1.72
C PRO A 27 12.11 -21.79 -2.21
N ARG A 28 12.34 -21.75 -3.55
CA ARG A 28 13.53 -21.14 -4.16
C ARG A 28 13.77 -19.69 -3.73
N ILE A 29 12.74 -19.01 -3.22
CA ILE A 29 12.88 -17.65 -2.68
C ILE A 29 13.85 -17.58 -1.50
N PHE A 30 13.94 -18.62 -0.67
CA PHE A 30 14.83 -18.60 0.51
C PHE A 30 16.29 -18.59 0.10
N ASP A 31 16.67 -19.41 -0.89
CA ASP A 31 18.02 -19.40 -1.45
C ASP A 31 18.33 -18.06 -2.13
N ALA A 32 17.35 -17.50 -2.84
CA ALA A 32 17.50 -16.18 -3.45
C ALA A 32 17.73 -15.10 -2.39
N LEU A 33 16.92 -15.06 -1.33
CA LEU A 33 17.04 -14.12 -0.21
C LEU A 33 18.41 -14.23 0.48
N ALA A 34 18.88 -15.46 0.75
CA ALA A 34 20.16 -15.69 1.42
C ALA A 34 21.37 -15.13 0.64
N SER A 35 21.24 -15.00 -0.68
CA SER A 35 22.27 -14.47 -1.58
C SER A 35 21.95 -13.07 -2.13
N THR A 36 20.86 -12.46 -1.67
CA THR A 36 20.48 -11.10 -2.10
C THR A 36 21.30 -10.12 -1.28
N GLU A 37 22.02 -9.24 -1.97
CA GLU A 37 22.77 -8.15 -1.34
C GLU A 37 21.83 -7.04 -0.87
N PRO A 38 22.23 -6.24 0.14
CA PRO A 38 21.48 -5.07 0.56
C PRO A 38 21.20 -4.10 -0.59
N GLY A 39 19.93 -3.76 -0.77
CA GLY A 39 19.46 -2.84 -1.80
C GLY A 39 19.13 -1.46 -1.24
N LYS A 40 17.94 -0.96 -1.58
CA LYS A 40 17.45 0.34 -1.13
C LYS A 40 17.41 0.42 0.40
N GLY A 41 18.02 1.46 0.96
CA GLY A 41 18.07 1.67 2.41
C GLY A 41 19.00 0.73 3.17
N GLY A 42 19.83 -0.07 2.49
CA GLY A 42 20.69 -1.05 3.14
C GLY A 42 19.96 -2.31 3.65
N GLU A 43 18.74 -2.53 3.16
CA GLU A 43 17.91 -3.69 3.52
C GLU A 43 17.96 -4.77 2.44
N ILE A 44 17.82 -6.04 2.83
CA ILE A 44 17.59 -7.14 1.89
C ILE A 44 16.14 -7.05 1.40
N GLN A 45 15.96 -6.71 0.12
CA GLN A 45 14.63 -6.49 -0.46
C GLN A 45 14.05 -7.78 -1.06
N LEU A 46 12.81 -8.12 -0.69
CA LEU A 46 12.11 -9.29 -1.24
C LEU A 46 11.91 -9.19 -2.76
N THR A 47 11.69 -7.99 -3.28
CA THR A 47 11.55 -7.73 -4.72
C THR A 47 12.79 -8.12 -5.52
N ASP A 48 13.97 -7.87 -4.97
CA ASP A 48 15.24 -8.21 -5.64
C ASP A 48 15.46 -9.72 -5.64
N ALA A 49 15.12 -10.40 -4.54
CA ALA A 49 15.12 -11.86 -4.49
C ALA A 49 14.10 -12.48 -5.46
N ILE A 50 12.89 -11.92 -5.57
CA ILE A 50 11.88 -12.35 -6.56
C ILE A 50 12.42 -12.16 -7.98
N ARG A 51 13.03 -11.01 -8.28
CA ARG A 51 13.63 -10.74 -9.60
C ARG A 51 14.69 -11.79 -9.93
N ARG A 52 15.54 -12.15 -8.97
CA ARG A 52 16.55 -13.20 -9.15
C ARG A 52 15.92 -14.56 -9.47
N VAL A 53 14.88 -14.96 -8.75
CA VAL A 53 14.15 -16.21 -9.05
C VAL A 53 13.58 -16.20 -10.47
N LEU A 54 13.07 -15.06 -10.95
CA LEU A 54 12.59 -14.92 -12.32
C LEU A 54 13.73 -15.02 -13.35
N ALA A 55 14.86 -14.36 -13.08
CA ALA A 55 16.05 -14.41 -13.94
C ALA A 55 16.61 -15.84 -14.05
N ASP A 56 16.53 -16.63 -12.97
CA ASP A 56 16.94 -18.05 -12.92
C ASP A 56 15.90 -19.01 -13.54
N GLY A 57 15.09 -18.52 -14.49
CA GLY A 57 14.07 -19.28 -15.22
C GLY A 57 12.79 -19.57 -14.44
N GLY A 58 12.59 -18.97 -13.27
CA GLY A 58 11.35 -19.05 -12.53
C GLY A 58 10.18 -18.40 -13.27
N ARG A 59 8.95 -18.88 -13.02
CA ARG A 59 7.73 -18.29 -13.61
C ARG A 59 7.02 -17.41 -12.60
N GLY A 60 6.71 -16.17 -13.00
CA GLY A 60 5.93 -15.22 -12.20
C GLY A 60 4.57 -14.91 -12.81
N ILE A 61 3.51 -14.97 -12.01
CA ILE A 61 2.15 -14.60 -12.40
C ILE A 61 1.69 -13.46 -11.47
N GLY A 62 1.23 -12.36 -12.07
CA GLY A 62 0.61 -11.26 -11.33
C GLY A 62 -0.91 -11.39 -11.42
N ILE A 63 -1.58 -11.42 -10.26
CA ILE A 63 -3.03 -11.39 -10.19
C ILE A 63 -3.45 -9.96 -9.86
N ARG A 64 -4.24 -9.36 -10.75
CA ARG A 64 -4.76 -8.00 -10.56
C ARG A 64 -5.99 -8.06 -9.66
N LEU A 65 -6.04 -7.15 -8.69
CA LEU A 65 -7.28 -6.87 -7.97
C LEU A 65 -8.34 -6.37 -8.95
N GLN A 66 -9.59 -6.76 -8.71
CA GLN A 66 -10.75 -6.25 -9.43
C GLN A 66 -10.96 -4.77 -9.11
N SER A 67 -11.65 -4.04 -9.99
CA SER A 67 -11.98 -2.63 -9.74
C SER A 67 -12.84 -2.40 -8.48
N SER A 68 -13.58 -3.42 -8.04
CA SER A 68 -14.35 -3.43 -6.79
C SER A 68 -13.48 -3.65 -5.54
N GLU A 69 -12.27 -4.17 -5.69
CA GLU A 69 -11.37 -4.48 -4.58
C GLU A 69 -10.47 -3.28 -4.29
N ARG A 70 -10.73 -2.58 -3.19
CA ARG A 70 -9.88 -1.49 -2.71
C ARG A 70 -8.72 -2.02 -1.89
N ARG A 71 -7.51 -1.52 -2.19
CA ARG A 71 -6.33 -1.67 -1.34
C ARG A 71 -6.16 -0.40 -0.51
N PHE A 72 -6.05 -0.57 0.80
CA PHE A 72 -5.65 0.50 1.72
C PHE A 72 -4.19 0.31 2.09
N ASP A 73 -3.36 1.32 1.81
CA ASP A 73 -2.00 1.37 2.32
C ASP A 73 -2.01 2.09 3.67
N ILE A 74 -1.74 1.36 4.75
CA ILE A 74 -1.73 1.90 6.12
C ILE A 74 -0.31 2.21 6.62
N GLY A 75 0.70 2.23 5.73
CA GLY A 75 2.10 2.46 6.10
C GLY A 75 2.45 3.91 6.46
N ASN A 76 1.52 4.86 6.29
CA ASN A 76 1.69 6.26 6.70
C ASN A 76 0.40 6.79 7.34
N PHE A 77 0.54 7.76 8.25
CA PHE A 77 -0.59 8.29 9.02
C PHE A 77 -1.69 8.91 8.15
N GLY A 78 -1.34 9.63 7.08
CA GLY A 78 -2.35 10.25 6.21
C GLY A 78 -3.26 9.22 5.52
N SER A 79 -2.68 8.12 5.04
CA SER A 79 -3.42 7.03 4.40
C SER A 79 -4.14 6.16 5.43
N TYR A 80 -3.52 5.95 6.60
CA TYR A 80 -4.14 5.29 7.75
C TYR A 80 -5.40 6.02 8.21
N PHE A 81 -5.37 7.34 8.40
CA PHE A 81 -6.54 8.11 8.85
C PHE A 81 -7.68 8.00 7.84
N ARG A 82 -7.39 8.10 6.54
CA ARG A 82 -8.41 7.91 5.49
C ARG A 82 -9.06 6.52 5.58
N ALA A 83 -8.25 5.47 5.67
CA ALA A 83 -8.73 4.11 5.79
C ALA A 83 -9.58 3.94 7.07
N PHE A 84 -9.04 4.36 8.22
CA PHE A 84 -9.74 4.27 9.49
C PHE A 84 -11.09 4.99 9.47
N THR A 85 -11.13 6.24 8.97
CA THR A 85 -12.37 7.00 8.84
C THR A 85 -13.37 6.30 7.94
N GLU A 86 -12.95 5.74 6.79
CA GLU A 86 -13.84 5.02 5.90
C GLU A 86 -14.49 3.81 6.59
N PHE A 87 -13.71 2.98 7.28
CA PHE A 87 -14.23 1.81 7.99
C PHE A 87 -15.06 2.18 9.22
N ALA A 88 -14.63 3.17 10.01
CA ALA A 88 -15.34 3.59 11.21
C ALA A 88 -16.71 4.20 10.87
N LEU A 89 -16.80 4.99 9.79
CA LEU A 89 -18.09 5.48 9.29
C LEU A 89 -18.95 4.32 8.78
N ALA A 90 -18.38 3.31 8.13
CA ALA A 90 -19.14 2.15 7.65
C ALA A 90 -19.61 1.18 8.74
N ASP A 91 -19.17 1.35 10.00
CA ASP A 91 -19.52 0.43 11.08
C ASP A 91 -21.03 0.43 11.38
N PRO A 92 -21.69 -0.74 11.47
CA PRO A 92 -23.13 -0.82 11.66
C PRO A 92 -23.60 -0.47 13.07
N ARG A 93 -22.70 -0.40 14.06
CA ARG A 93 -23.01 -0.07 15.46
C ARG A 93 -22.74 1.39 15.77
N TYR A 94 -21.62 1.92 15.29
CA TYR A 94 -21.12 3.25 15.66
C TYR A 94 -21.09 4.25 14.51
N GLY A 95 -21.30 3.81 13.27
CA GLY A 95 -21.13 4.65 12.09
C GLY A 95 -22.07 5.86 12.03
N ASP A 96 -23.30 5.72 12.51
CA ASP A 96 -24.28 6.81 12.52
C ASP A 96 -23.93 7.90 13.54
N GLU A 97 -23.54 7.51 14.75
CA GLU A 97 -23.07 8.43 15.79
C GLU A 97 -21.80 9.16 15.33
N LEU A 98 -20.85 8.44 14.73
CA LEU A 98 -19.62 9.02 14.22
C LEU A 98 -19.87 9.97 13.04
N ARG A 99 -20.78 9.64 12.12
CA ARG A 99 -21.19 10.53 11.01
C ARG A 99 -21.72 11.86 11.55
N ALA A 100 -22.58 11.82 12.58
CA ALA A 100 -23.13 13.01 13.19
C ALA A 100 -22.03 13.87 13.83
N PHE A 101 -21.16 13.25 14.61
CA PHE A 101 -20.02 13.93 15.25
C PHE A 101 -19.07 14.57 14.24
N VAL A 102 -18.69 13.85 13.18
CA VAL A 102 -17.77 14.38 12.16
C VAL A 102 -18.38 15.58 11.43
N ARG A 103 -19.69 15.54 11.11
CA ARG A 103 -20.38 16.67 10.48
C ARG A 103 -20.36 17.90 11.39
N GLU A 104 -20.70 17.75 12.66
CA GLU A 104 -20.66 18.82 13.66
C GLU A 104 -19.26 19.48 13.74
N ARG A 105 -18.19 18.67 13.72
CA ARG A 105 -16.81 19.18 13.77
C ARG A 105 -16.39 19.92 12.50
N ILE A 106 -16.82 19.46 11.32
CA ILE A 106 -16.52 20.12 10.04
C ILE A 106 -17.25 21.48 9.98
N ASP A 107 -18.52 21.51 10.37
CA ASP A 107 -19.32 22.74 10.38
C ASP A 107 -18.75 23.76 11.39
N SER A 108 -18.36 23.29 12.59
CA SER A 108 -17.72 24.14 13.62
C SER A 108 -16.33 24.66 13.21
N ALA A 109 -15.62 23.94 12.34
CA ALA A 109 -14.31 24.35 11.84
C ALA A 109 -14.41 25.40 10.71
N GLY A 110 -15.58 25.50 10.05
CA GLY A 110 -15.85 26.51 9.03
C GLY A 110 -16.12 27.92 9.57
N ASP A 111 -16.52 28.03 10.85
CA ASP A 111 -16.82 29.30 11.51
C ASP A 111 -15.59 29.94 12.20
N GLY A 112 -14.42 29.30 12.14
CA GLY A 112 -13.21 29.68 12.88
C GLY A 112 -12.21 30.62 12.19
N ASP A 113 -12.44 31.07 10.95
CA ASP A 113 -11.56 32.02 10.24
C ASP A 113 -12.16 33.44 10.11
N ALA A 114 -13.30 33.69 10.76
CA ALA A 114 -13.87 35.03 10.88
C ALA A 114 -13.55 35.65 12.25
N GLY A 115 -12.26 35.94 12.46
CA GLY A 115 -11.85 36.91 13.48
C GLY A 115 -10.99 36.34 14.61
N CYS A 116 -9.69 36.58 14.51
CA CYS A 116 -9.00 37.20 15.63
C CYS A 116 -7.94 38.17 15.10
N SER A 117 -8.23 39.45 15.30
CA SER A 117 -7.23 40.52 15.41
C SER A 117 -6.48 40.39 16.74
#